data_AF-A0AB36X454-F1
#
_entry.id   AF-A0AB36X454-F1
#
_cell.length_a   1.000
_cell.length_b   1.000
_cell.length_c   1.000
_cell.angle_alpha   90.00
_cell.angle_beta   90.00
_cell.angle_gamma   90.00
#
_symmetry.space_group_name_H-M   'P 1'
#
loop_
_entity.id
_entity.type
_entity.pdbx_description
1 polymer ?
#
loop_
_entity_poly.entity_id
_entity_poly.type
_entity_poly.pdbx_seq_one_letter_code
_entity_poly.pdbx_strand_id
1 'polypeptide(L)'
;MTTYLKITDGLKRSLGYLDEDTSLDEGLQKRMSSALIAAESYVQHAIGTDVKDFYISEENKPLYTLVCNALAASYVQNPVSITSGAVVNVDIVTNAIIGQLRGRYAKELEAQDGQNTKSQSSDSEN
;
A
#
# COMPACT_ATOMS: atom_id res chain seq x y z
N MET A 1 -9.59 3.80 -5.79
CA MET A 1 -8.65 3.32 -4.75
C MET A 1 -9.34 2.22 -3.96
N THR A 2 -8.69 1.07 -3.86
CA THR A 2 -9.24 -0.14 -3.24
C THR A 2 -8.49 -0.37 -1.93
N THR A 3 -9.19 -0.60 -0.82
CA THR A 3 -8.54 -0.94 0.45
C THR A 3 -8.33 -2.44 0.54
N TYR A 4 -7.10 -2.89 0.77
CA TYR A 4 -6.76 -4.31 0.88
C TYR A 4 -6.38 -4.72 2.30
N LEU A 5 -5.97 -3.77 3.14
CA LEU A 5 -5.42 -4.05 4.47
C LEU A 5 -6.38 -3.61 5.57
N LYS A 6 -6.36 -4.36 6.67
CA LYS A 6 -6.99 -4.03 7.94
C LYS A 6 -5.91 -3.64 8.94
N ILE A 7 -6.30 -2.95 10.01
CA ILE A 7 -5.36 -2.57 11.09
C ILE A 7 -4.70 -3.78 11.76
N THR A 8 -5.29 -4.97 11.64
CA THR A 8 -4.76 -6.26 12.12
C THR A 8 -3.76 -6.90 11.16
N ASP A 9 -3.59 -6.38 9.94
CA ASP A 9 -2.63 -6.89 8.96
C ASP A 9 -1.22 -6.30 9.19
N GLY A 10 -0.88 -6.04 10.45
CA GLY A 10 0.44 -5.57 10.88
C GLY A 10 0.47 -4.17 11.52
N LEU A 11 -0.53 -3.32 11.32
CA LEU A 11 -0.49 -1.94 11.85
C LEU A 11 -0.53 -1.91 13.38
N LYS A 12 -1.41 -2.72 14.00
CA LYS A 12 -1.47 -2.88 15.46
C LYS A 12 -0.12 -3.28 16.01
N ARG A 13 0.50 -4.34 15.47
CA ARG A 13 1.84 -4.80 15.85
C ARG A 13 2.91 -3.73 15.68
N SER A 14 2.87 -2.98 14.57
CA SER A 14 3.81 -1.88 14.29
C SER A 14 3.72 -0.74 15.31
N LEU A 15 2.58 -0.59 15.97
CA LEU A 15 2.32 0.41 17.01
C LEU A 15 2.39 -0.16 18.43
N GLY A 16 2.82 -1.42 18.59
CA GLY A 16 3.01 -2.07 19.90
C GLY A 16 1.78 -2.76 20.48
N TYR A 17 0.70 -2.92 19.71
CA TYR A 17 -0.53 -3.60 20.12
C TYR A 17 -0.59 -5.05 19.61
N LEU A 18 -1.32 -5.90 20.33
CA LEU A 18 -1.66 -7.25 19.85
C LEU A 18 -2.82 -7.18 18.86
N ASP A 19 -2.89 -8.11 17.91
CA ASP A 19 -3.95 -8.07 16.88
C ASP A 19 -5.33 -8.33 17.49
N GLU A 20 -5.37 -9.22 18.47
CA GLU A 20 -6.50 -9.61 19.31
C GLU A 20 -6.87 -8.58 20.39
N ASP A 21 -6.11 -7.49 20.55
CA ASP A 21 -6.40 -6.46 21.55
C ASP A 21 -7.71 -5.73 21.21
N THR A 22 -8.75 -6.00 22.00
CA THR A 22 -10.08 -5.39 21.92
C THR A 22 -10.26 -4.21 22.88
N SER A 23 -9.23 -3.88 23.68
CA SER A 23 -9.29 -2.81 24.67
C SER A 23 -9.03 -1.41 24.10
N LEU A 24 -8.60 -1.33 22.83
CA LEU A 24 -8.38 -0.06 22.13
C LEU A 24 -9.68 0.74 22.03
N ASP A 25 -9.62 2.01 22.40
CA ASP A 25 -10.78 2.89 22.24
C ASP A 25 -11.14 3.10 20.76
N GLU A 26 -12.42 3.40 20.51
CA GLU A 26 -12.94 3.60 19.15
C GLU A 26 -12.22 4.73 18.39
N GLY A 27 -11.76 5.77 19.11
CA GLY A 27 -11.06 6.91 18.53
C GLY A 27 -9.70 6.51 17.96
N LEU A 28 -8.92 5.74 18.73
CA LEU A 28 -7.64 5.20 18.28
C LEU A 28 -7.83 4.21 17.12
N GLN A 29 -8.80 3.29 17.21
CA GLN A 29 -9.10 2.36 16.12
C GLN A 29 -9.44 3.11 14.82
N LYS A 30 -10.28 4.15 14.90
CA LYS A 30 -10.64 4.99 13.74
C LYS A 30 -9.43 5.72 13.16
N ARG A 31 -8.55 6.24 14.01
CA ARG A 31 -7.31 6.91 13.58
C ARG A 31 -6.38 5.94 12.85
N MET A 32 -6.18 4.74 13.37
CA MET A 32 -5.37 3.71 12.74
C MET A 32 -5.95 3.30 11.38
N SER A 33 -7.26 3.07 11.31
CA SER A 33 -7.95 2.72 10.06
C SER A 33 -7.81 3.83 9.01
N SER A 34 -8.03 5.09 9.41
CA SER A 34 -7.91 6.24 8.50
C SER A 34 -6.47 6.43 8.00
N ALA A 35 -5.48 6.24 8.87
CA ALA A 35 -4.07 6.29 8.50
C ALA A 35 -3.70 5.18 7.52
N LEU A 36 -4.21 3.97 7.71
CA LEU A 36 -3.98 2.85 6.80
C LEU A 36 -4.58 3.10 5.42
N ILE A 37 -5.83 3.56 5.36
CA ILE A 37 -6.49 3.94 4.10
C ILE A 37 -5.70 5.02 3.37
N ALA A 38 -5.20 6.03 4.09
CA ALA A 38 -4.38 7.08 3.50
C ALA A 38 -3.04 6.54 2.96
N ALA A 39 -2.40 5.62 3.69
CA ALA A 39 -1.16 4.97 3.26
C ALA A 39 -1.38 4.10 2.02
N GLU A 40 -2.42 3.26 2.00
CA GLU A 40 -2.81 2.47 0.82
C GLU A 40 -3.06 3.37 -0.39
N SER A 41 -3.79 4.47 -0.19
CA SER A 41 -4.02 5.47 -1.23
C SER A 41 -2.72 6.06 -1.77
N TYR A 42 -1.84 6.51 -0.89
CA TYR A 42 -0.56 7.10 -1.30
C TYR A 42 0.27 6.12 -2.12
N VAL A 43 0.41 4.88 -1.64
CA VAL A 43 1.20 3.84 -2.29
C VAL A 43 0.61 3.47 -3.65
N GLN A 44 -0.71 3.27 -3.74
CA GLN A 44 -1.37 2.91 -4.99
C GLN A 44 -1.25 4.01 -6.05
N HIS A 45 -1.47 5.27 -5.69
CA HIS A 45 -1.32 6.38 -6.64
C HIS A 45 0.14 6.62 -7.04
N ALA A 46 1.10 6.27 -6.18
CA ALA A 46 2.52 6.33 -6.52
C ALA A 46 2.95 5.21 -7.50
N ILE A 47 2.18 4.14 -7.65
CA ILE A 47 2.53 2.96 -8.47
C ILE A 47 1.64 2.87 -9.73
N GLY A 48 0.32 2.88 -9.57
CA GLY A 48 -0.68 2.70 -10.63
C GLY A 48 -1.87 1.84 -10.17
N THR A 49 -3.02 1.88 -10.84
CA THR A 49 -4.24 1.16 -10.37
C THR A 49 -4.96 0.34 -11.44
N ASP A 50 -4.43 0.28 -12.65
CA ASP A 50 -5.04 -0.36 -13.82
C ASP A 50 -4.77 -1.88 -13.86
N VAL A 51 -3.68 -2.35 -13.24
CA VAL A 51 -3.37 -3.78 -13.14
C VAL A 51 -4.20 -4.41 -12.03
N LYS A 52 -5.19 -5.22 -12.43
CA LYS A 52 -6.08 -5.94 -11.52
C LYS A 52 -5.29 -6.88 -10.60
N ASP A 53 -5.66 -6.92 -9.32
CA ASP A 53 -5.12 -7.81 -8.29
C ASP A 53 -3.60 -7.68 -8.01
N PHE A 54 -2.91 -6.70 -8.61
CA PHE A 54 -1.46 -6.47 -8.44
C PHE A 54 -1.03 -6.50 -6.98
N TYR A 55 -1.72 -5.72 -6.14
CA TYR A 55 -1.40 -5.50 -4.72
C TYR A 55 -1.73 -6.69 -3.81
N ILE A 56 -2.55 -7.64 -4.28
CA ILE A 56 -2.94 -8.83 -3.51
C ILE A 56 -2.27 -10.10 -4.01
N SER A 57 -1.50 -10.02 -5.11
CA SER A 57 -0.68 -11.14 -5.59
C SER A 57 0.34 -11.57 -4.54
N GLU A 58 0.63 -12.88 -4.49
CA GLU A 58 1.60 -13.46 -3.55
C GLU A 58 2.99 -12.80 -3.64
N GLU A 59 3.38 -12.34 -4.83
CA GLU A 59 4.69 -11.71 -5.03
C GLU A 59 4.77 -10.28 -4.48
N ASN A 60 3.68 -9.51 -4.57
CA ASN A 60 3.69 -8.08 -4.26
C ASN A 60 3.06 -7.76 -2.90
N LYS A 61 2.11 -8.57 -2.43
CA LYS A 61 1.39 -8.37 -1.18
C LYS A 61 2.32 -8.19 0.03
N PRO A 62 3.41 -8.96 0.22
CA PRO A 62 4.30 -8.74 1.36
C PRO A 62 4.95 -7.35 1.38
N LEU A 63 5.42 -6.87 0.23
CA LEU A 63 6.03 -5.55 0.10
C LEU A 63 5.01 -4.43 0.25
N TYR A 64 3.83 -4.61 -0.35
CA TYR A 64 2.72 -3.67 -0.23
C TYR A 64 2.26 -3.53 1.23
N THR A 65 2.03 -4.65 1.92
CA THR A 65 1.69 -4.67 3.35
C THR A 65 2.76 -3.97 4.19
N LEU A 66 4.04 -4.24 3.95
CA LEU A 66 5.12 -3.63 4.71
C LEU A 66 5.14 -2.11 4.57
N VAL A 67 5.09 -1.59 3.34
CA VAL A 67 5.19 -0.13 3.11
C VAL A 67 3.95 0.62 3.58
N CYS A 68 2.75 0.06 3.39
CA CYS A 68 1.51 0.66 3.87
C CYS A 68 1.47 0.74 5.40
N ASN A 69 1.87 -0.32 6.11
CA ASN A 69 1.92 -0.31 7.57
C ASN A 69 2.97 0.67 8.10
N ALA A 70 4.15 0.78 7.49
CA ALA A 70 5.18 1.73 7.90
C ALA A 70 4.72 3.20 7.75
N LEU A 71 4.09 3.53 6.62
CA LEU A 71 3.51 4.87 6.39
C LEU A 71 2.36 5.15 7.36
N ALA A 72 1.44 4.20 7.52
CA ALA A 72 0.30 4.35 8.43
C ALA A 72 0.76 4.53 9.88
N ALA A 73 1.76 3.76 10.34
CA ALA A 73 2.32 3.92 11.68
C ALA A 73 2.96 5.31 11.86
N SER A 74 3.60 5.85 10.81
CA SER A 74 4.18 7.19 10.82
C SER A 74 3.09 8.27 10.93
N TYR A 75 1.98 8.14 10.18
CA TYR A 75 0.83 9.04 10.28
C TYR A 75 0.14 8.98 11.64
N VAL A 76 0.07 7.79 12.26
CA VAL A 76 -0.48 7.64 13.61
C VAL A 76 0.45 8.30 14.63
N GLN A 77 1.77 8.11 14.56
CA GLN A 77 2.70 8.67 15.54
C GLN A 77 2.91 10.18 15.37
N ASN A 78 2.83 10.70 14.14
CA ASN A 78 3.08 12.10 13.81
C ASN A 78 1.85 12.73 13.11
N PRO A 79 0.78 13.04 13.86
CA PRO A 79 -0.48 13.55 13.27
C PRO A 79 -0.41 15.01 12.83
N VAL A 80 0.67 15.71 13.18
CA VAL A 80 0.85 17.14 12.93
C VAL A 80 1.87 17.33 11.81
N SER A 81 1.64 18.33 10.96
CA SER A 81 2.54 18.68 9.86
C SER A 81 3.84 19.32 10.34
N ILE A 82 3.87 19.83 11.57
CA ILE A 82 5.03 20.49 12.19
C ILE A 82 5.20 19.91 13.59
N THR A 83 6.42 19.47 13.91
CA THR A 83 6.83 19.05 15.25
C THR A 83 8.04 19.85 15.70
N SER A 84 8.20 20.02 17.01
CA SER A 84 9.35 20.71 17.60
C SER A 84 10.62 19.85 17.66
N GLY A 85 10.50 18.53 17.44
CA GLY A 85 11.61 17.58 17.41
C GLY A 85 12.03 17.19 16.01
N ALA A 86 13.25 16.65 15.86
CA ALA A 86 13.70 16.08 14.59
C ALA A 86 12.87 14.82 14.26
N VAL A 87 12.23 14.82 13.09
CA VAL A 87 11.61 13.61 12.51
C VAL A 87 12.68 12.93 11.67
N VAL A 88 12.98 11.67 11.96
CA VAL A 88 13.81 10.86 11.05
C VAL A 88 12.96 10.52 9.84
N ASN A 89 13.35 11.00 8.66
CA ASN A 89 12.67 10.66 7.42
C ASN A 89 12.80 9.14 7.19
N VAL A 90 11.71 8.39 7.40
CA VAL A 90 11.60 6.95 7.06
C VAL A 90 11.61 6.73 5.53
N ASP A 91 11.71 7.83 4.79
CA ASP A 91 11.47 7.99 3.36
C ASP A 91 12.35 7.11 2.46
N ILE A 92 13.60 6.81 2.87
CA ILE A 92 14.52 6.02 2.01
C ILE A 92 14.01 4.58 1.82
N VAL A 93 13.57 3.92 2.89
CA VAL A 93 13.15 2.51 2.82
C VAL A 93 11.77 2.40 2.15
N THR A 94 10.85 3.30 2.46
CA THR A 94 9.52 3.32 1.83
C THR A 94 9.61 3.64 0.34
N ASN A 95 10.45 4.60 -0.06
CA ASN A 95 10.62 4.95 -1.47
C ASN A 95 11.29 3.83 -2.27
N ALA A 96 12.26 3.11 -1.68
CA ALA A 96 12.86 1.95 -2.33
C ALA A 96 11.82 0.85 -2.62
N ILE A 97 10.96 0.52 -1.65
CA ILE A 97 9.91 -0.48 -1.82
C ILE A 97 8.87 -0.03 -2.86
N ILE A 98 8.43 1.23 -2.81
CA ILE A 98 7.51 1.81 -3.81
C ILE A 98 8.14 1.76 -5.21
N GLY A 99 9.43 2.06 -5.33
CA GLY A 99 10.17 1.98 -6.59
C GLY A 99 10.24 0.56 -7.15
N GLN A 100 10.50 -0.44 -6.30
CA GLN A 100 10.48 -1.86 -6.70
C GLN A 100 9.10 -2.28 -7.19
N LEU A 101 8.04 -1.97 -6.43
CA LEU A 101 6.66 -2.27 -6.82
C LEU A 101 6.26 -1.57 -8.12
N ARG A 102 6.68 -0.31 -8.31
CA ARG A 102 6.45 0.42 -9.57
C ARG A 102 7.10 -0.28 -10.77
N GLY A 103 8.33 -0.78 -10.61
CA GLY A 103 9.00 -1.54 -11.67
C GLY A 103 8.27 -2.83 -12.03
N ARG A 104 7.78 -3.57 -11.02
CA ARG A 104 6.97 -4.78 -11.24
C ARG A 104 5.64 -4.46 -11.91
N TYR A 105 4.97 -3.40 -11.47
CA TYR A 105 3.72 -2.93 -12.01
C TYR A 105 3.85 -2.57 -13.51
N ALA A 106 4.88 -1.81 -13.87
CA ALA A 106 5.14 -1.43 -15.26
C ALA A 106 5.31 -2.67 -16.16
N LYS A 107 6.06 -3.68 -15.70
CA LYS A 107 6.26 -4.92 -16.44
C LYS A 107 4.95 -5.70 -16.64
N GLU A 108 4.08 -5.73 -15.63
CA GLU A 108 2.80 -6.44 -15.74
C GLU A 108 1.80 -5.69 -16.64
N LEU A 109 1.79 -4.36 -16.57
CA LEU A 109 0.99 -3.52 -17.45
C LEU A 109 1.38 -3.71 -18.92
N GLU A 110 2.68 -3.66 -19.23
CA GLU A 110 3.20 -3.94 -20.57
C GLU A 110 2.81 -5.34 -21.08
N ALA A 111 2.81 -6.35 -20.21
CA ALA A 111 2.39 -7.70 -20.55
C ALA A 111 0.89 -7.78 -20.87
N GLN A 112 0.04 -7.06 -20.14
CA GLN A 112 -1.40 -6.99 -20.40
C GLN A 112 -1.71 -6.30 -21.73
N ASP A 113 -1.05 -5.17 -22.00
CA ASP A 113 -1.23 -4.42 -23.25
C ASP A 113 -0.77 -5.24 -24.47
N GLY A 114 0.34 -5.98 -24.33
CA GLY A 114 0.83 -6.89 -25.36
C GLY A 114 -0.10 -8.08 -25.64
N GLN A 115 -0.83 -8.56 -24.62
CA GLN A 115 -1.86 -9.60 -24.79
C GLN A 115 -3.11 -9.04 -25.46
N ASN A 116 -3.61 -7.88 -25.02
CA ASN A 116 -4.78 -7.23 -25.63
C ASN A 116 -4.58 -6.98 -27.14
N THR A 117 -3.37 -6.54 -27.52
CA THR A 117 -3.03 -6.31 -28.93
C THR A 117 -3.09 -7.60 -29.77
N LYS A 118 -2.65 -8.75 -29.22
CA LYS A 118 -2.72 -10.04 -29.92
C LYS A 118 -4.16 -10.54 -30.07
N SER A 119 -4.98 -10.41 -29.03
CA SER A 119 -6.39 -10.81 -29.06
C SER A 119 -7.20 -10.06 -30.12
N GLN A 120 -6.97 -8.75 -30.29
CA GLN A 120 -7.65 -7.98 -31.34
C GLN A 120 -7.21 -8.38 -32.75
N SER A 121 -5.96 -8.79 -32.95
CA SER A 121 -5.47 -9.24 -34.25
C SER A 121 -6.04 -10.60 -34.68
N SER A 122 -6.34 -11.50 -33.74
CA SER A 122 -6.92 -12.81 -34.07
C SER A 122 -8.43 -12.75 -34.37
N ASP A 123 -9.15 -11.77 -33.84
CA ASP A 123 -10.59 -11.62 -34.05
C ASP A 123 -10.95 -10.90 -35.36
N SER A 124 -9.97 -10.30 -36.04
CA SER A 124 -10.17 -9.59 -37.32
C SER A 124 -9.85 -10.43 -38.56
N GLU A 125 -9.48 -11.71 -38.39
CA GLU A 125 -9.15 -12.64 -39.48
C GLU A 125 -10.24 -13.71 -39.78
N ASN A 126 -11.47 -13.55 -39.28
CA ASN A 126 -12.60 -14.46 -39.57
C ASN A 126 -13.77 -13.75 -40.28
#